data_AF-A0A485NBE4-F1
#
_entry.id   AF-A0A485NBE4-F1
#
_cell.length_a   1.000
_cell.length_b   1.000
_cell.length_c   1.000
_cell.angle_alpha   90.00
_cell.angle_beta   90.00
_cell.angle_gamma   90.00
#
_symmetry.space_group_name_H-M   'P 1'
#
loop_
_entity.id
_entity.type
_entity.pdbx_description
1 polymer ?
#
loop_
_entity_poly.entity_id
_entity_poly.type
_entity_poly.pdbx_seq_one_letter_code
_entity_poly.pdbx_strand_id
1 'polypeptide(L)'
;MDRGAVVRSLENLGDRALPYKISAHSQRHSRGGYFLVDFYAPTTAVESIMEHLSRDIDVIRPNVVKHPLTQEVKACEGIVPVPLEEKLYSTKKRK
;
A
#
# COMPACT_ATOMS: atom_id res chain seq x y z
N MET A 1 20.03 -9.37 2.32
CA MET A 1 19.38 -10.71 2.30
C MET A 1 19.56 -11.44 3.63
N ASP A 2 20.35 -10.88 4.52
CA ASP A 2 20.83 -11.47 5.77
C ASP A 2 19.75 -11.58 6.86
N ARG A 3 18.55 -11.05 6.61
CA ARG A 3 17.37 -11.11 7.49
C ARG A 3 16.39 -12.23 7.12
N GLY A 4 16.82 -13.21 6.33
CA GLY A 4 15.98 -14.34 5.91
C GLY A 4 14.89 -13.95 4.91
N ALA A 5 15.09 -12.89 4.13
CA ALA A 5 14.19 -12.49 3.06
C ALA A 5 14.67 -13.05 1.70
N VAL A 6 13.75 -13.62 0.94
CA VAL A 6 13.99 -14.15 -0.42
C VAL A 6 13.40 -13.18 -1.44
N VAL A 7 14.25 -12.57 -2.26
CA VAL A 7 13.82 -11.63 -3.30
C VAL A 7 13.24 -12.41 -4.47
N ARG A 8 12.06 -12.01 -4.94
CA ARG A 8 11.36 -12.62 -6.08
C ARG A 8 11.61 -11.85 -7.37
N SER A 9 11.43 -10.53 -7.34
CA SER A 9 11.65 -9.66 -8.51
C SER A 9 12.03 -8.24 -8.09
N LEU A 10 12.65 -7.53 -9.03
CA LEU A 10 12.98 -6.10 -8.92
C LEU A 10 12.52 -5.42 -10.20
N GLU A 11 11.69 -4.38 -10.04
CA GLU A 11 11.17 -3.57 -11.14
C GLU A 11 11.60 -2.11 -10.97
N ASN A 12 12.02 -1.49 -12.07
CA ASN A 12 12.39 -0.08 -12.12
C ASN A 12 11.30 0.71 -12.83
N LEU A 13 10.62 1.62 -12.12
CA LEU A 13 9.57 2.49 -12.67
C LEU A 13 10.14 3.79 -13.26
N GLY A 14 11.45 3.99 -13.17
CA GLY A 14 12.20 5.11 -13.72
C GLY A 14 12.44 6.26 -12.73
N ASP A 15 13.32 7.18 -13.13
CA ASP A 15 13.53 8.46 -12.46
C ASP A 15 12.49 9.48 -12.94
N ARG A 16 11.73 10.04 -11.99
CA ARG A 16 10.60 10.94 -12.26
C ARG A 16 10.67 12.16 -11.32
N ALA A 17 10.01 13.24 -11.73
CA ALA A 17 9.74 14.35 -10.83
C ALA A 17 8.82 13.89 -9.70
N LEU A 18 9.18 14.23 -8.47
CA LEU A 18 8.35 13.93 -7.30
C LEU A 18 7.09 14.81 -7.35
N PRO A 19 5.92 14.28 -6.95
CA PRO A 19 4.66 15.06 -6.95
C PRO A 19 4.71 16.26 -6.00
N TYR A 20 5.58 16.21 -4.99
CA TYR A 20 5.89 17.31 -4.07
C TYR A 20 7.33 17.19 -3.58
N LYS A 21 7.90 18.29 -3.08
CA LYS A 21 9.26 18.31 -2.55
C LYS A 21 9.31 17.50 -1.24
N ILE A 22 10.24 16.55 -1.16
CA ILE A 22 10.46 15.74 0.05
C ILE A 22 11.76 16.20 0.70
N SER A 23 11.73 16.43 2.02
CA SER A 23 12.94 16.67 2.80
C SER A 23 13.32 15.41 3.55
N ALA A 24 14.49 14.86 3.28
CA ALA A 24 15.03 13.67 3.94
C ALA A 24 16.56 13.86 4.08
N HIS A 25 17.15 13.34 5.16
CA HIS A 25 18.61 13.41 5.39
C HIS A 25 19.21 14.82 5.19
N SER A 26 18.52 15.86 5.67
CA SER A 26 18.91 17.28 5.53
C SER A 26 19.01 17.79 4.08
N GLN A 27 18.50 17.04 3.10
CA GLN A 27 18.40 17.43 1.70
C GLN A 27 16.93 17.58 1.28
N ARG A 28 16.66 18.47 0.32
CA ARG A 28 15.34 18.68 -0.26
C ARG A 28 15.31 18.18 -1.71
N HIS A 29 14.57 17.10 -1.94
CA HIS A 29 14.50 16.40 -3.22
C HIS A 29 13.29 16.85 -4.04
N SER A 30 13.46 16.97 -5.36
CA SER A 30 12.41 17.27 -6.34
C SER A 30 12.26 16.18 -7.41
N ARG A 31 13.20 15.25 -7.49
CA ARG A 31 13.21 14.08 -8.39
C ARG A 31 13.67 12.85 -7.61
N GLY A 32 13.34 11.67 -8.10
CA GLY A 32 13.75 10.41 -7.51
C GLY A 32 13.42 9.21 -8.38
N GLY A 33 14.23 8.16 -8.24
CA GLY A 33 13.99 6.85 -8.83
C GLY A 33 12.94 6.06 -8.04
N TYR A 34 12.01 5.45 -8.76
CA TYR A 34 10.98 4.58 -8.17
C TYR A 34 11.30 3.12 -8.47
N PHE A 35 11.43 2.31 -7.42
CA PHE A 35 11.72 0.88 -7.52
C PHE A 35 10.66 0.08 -6.76
N LEU A 36 10.26 -1.05 -7.32
CA LEU A 36 9.47 -2.06 -6.64
C LEU A 36 10.32 -3.30 -6.44
N VAL A 37 10.30 -3.85 -5.23
CA VAL A 37 10.99 -5.09 -4.90
C VAL A 37 9.95 -6.04 -4.31
N ASP A 38 9.66 -7.13 -5.02
CA ASP A 38 8.81 -8.20 -4.49
C ASP A 38 9.71 -9.21 -3.76
N PHE A 39 9.34 -9.56 -2.54
CA PHE A 39 10.12 -10.46 -1.70
C PHE A 39 9.23 -11.19 -0.68
N TYR A 40 9.67 -12.38 -0.30
CA TYR A 40 9.10 -13.12 0.81
C TYR A 40 9.98 -12.93 2.05
N ALA A 41 9.38 -12.51 3.16
CA ALA A 41 10.09 -12.31 4.42
C ALA A 41 9.19 -12.72 5.61
N PRO A 42 9.80 -13.11 6.76
CA PRO A 42 9.05 -13.27 7.99
C PRO A 42 8.52 -11.91 8.47
N THR A 43 7.41 -11.92 9.21
CA THR A 43 6.77 -10.69 9.71
C THR A 43 7.69 -9.84 10.59
N THR A 44 8.58 -10.48 11.35
CA THR A 44 9.57 -9.81 12.20
C THR A 44 10.68 -9.10 11.42
N ALA A 45 10.97 -9.51 10.18
CA ALA A 45 12.01 -8.88 9.37
C ALA A 45 11.58 -7.54 8.79
N VAL A 46 10.27 -7.28 8.65
CA VAL A 46 9.75 -6.05 8.02
C VAL A 46 10.19 -4.79 8.77
N GLU A 47 10.07 -4.80 10.10
CA GLU A 47 10.49 -3.68 10.95
C GLU A 47 12.00 -3.42 10.84
N SER A 48 12.79 -4.49 10.89
CA SER A 48 14.25 -4.40 10.77
C SER A 48 14.72 -3.93 9.38
N ILE A 49 14.00 -4.29 8.31
CA ILE A 49 14.25 -3.77 6.96
C ILE A 49 13.93 -2.27 6.90
N MET A 50 12.79 -1.84 7.44
CA MET A 50 12.40 -0.43 7.46
C MET A 50 13.39 0.44 8.25
N GLU A 51 13.85 -0.02 9.41
CA GLU A 51 14.86 0.68 10.23
C GLU A 51 16.23 0.75 9.53
N HIS A 52 16.56 -0.23 8.70
CA HIS A 52 17.77 -0.18 7.90
C HIS A 52 17.66 0.86 6.79
N LEU A 53 16.55 0.85 6.04
CA LEU A 53 16.31 1.79 4.96
C LEU A 53 16.13 3.24 5.45
N SER A 54 15.67 3.45 6.67
CA SER A 54 15.53 4.80 7.24
C SER A 54 16.86 5.48 7.57
N ARG A 55 17.95 4.70 7.66
CA ARG A 55 19.30 5.22 7.91
C ARG A 55 20.10 5.45 6.63
N ASP A 56 19.64 4.85 5.53
CA ASP A 56 20.28 4.96 4.24
C ASP A 56 19.99 6.33 3.62
N ILE A 57 21.05 7.10 3.36
CA ILE A 57 20.95 8.49 2.88
C ILE A 57 20.47 8.54 1.43
N ASP A 58 20.67 7.47 0.66
CA ASP A 58 20.24 7.40 -0.73
C ASP A 58 18.72 7.15 -0.85
N VAL A 59 18.09 6.67 0.22
CA VAL A 59 16.66 6.35 0.23
C VAL A 59 15.85 7.52 0.74
N ILE A 60 15.15 8.21 -0.17
CA ILE A 60 14.31 9.38 0.18
C ILE A 60 13.08 8.98 1.01
N ARG A 61 12.46 7.83 0.70
CA ARG A 61 11.26 7.34 1.39
C ARG A 61 11.10 5.82 1.20
N PRO A 62 11.37 5.00 2.24
CA PRO A 62 11.05 3.59 2.20
C PRO A 62 9.57 3.33 2.58
N ASN A 63 9.00 2.27 2.04
CA ASN A 63 7.70 1.74 2.48
C ASN A 63 7.61 0.24 2.15
N VAL A 64 6.94 -0.52 3.02
CA VAL A 64 6.65 -1.94 2.80
C VAL A 64 5.14 -2.14 2.91
N VAL A 65 4.54 -2.71 1.87
CA VAL A 65 3.10 -2.98 1.80
C VAL A 65 2.88 -4.44 1.44
N LYS A 66 1.72 -5.00 1.83
CA LYS A 66 1.34 -6.34 1.39
C LYS A 66 1.14 -6.33 -0.12
N HIS A 67 1.72 -7.30 -0.80
CA HIS A 67 1.65 -7.40 -2.26
C HIS A 67 0.19 -7.54 -2.72
N PRO A 68 -0.32 -6.75 -3.67
CA PRO A 68 -1.74 -6.75 -4.04
C PRO A 68 -2.24 -8.11 -4.52
N LEU A 69 -1.39 -8.89 -5.20
CA LEU A 69 -1.72 -10.26 -5.63
C LEU A 69 -1.90 -11.27 -4.49
N THR A 70 -1.65 -10.89 -3.23
CA THR A 70 -1.96 -11.74 -2.07
C THR A 70 -3.43 -11.66 -1.66
N GLN A 71 -4.16 -10.65 -2.14
CA GLN A 71 -5.60 -10.53 -1.90
C GLN A 71 -6.36 -11.09 -3.08
N GLU A 72 -7.24 -12.04 -2.81
CA GLU A 72 -8.16 -12.55 -3.83
C GLU A 72 -9.14 -11.44 -4.23
N VAL A 73 -9.20 -11.17 -5.54
CA VAL A 73 -10.16 -10.22 -6.09
C VAL A 73 -11.54 -10.89 -6.09
N LYS A 74 -12.42 -10.43 -5.19
CA LYS A 74 -13.80 -10.90 -5.15
C LYS A 74 -14.54 -10.51 -6.42
N ALA A 75 -15.39 -11.41 -6.92
CA ALA A 75 -16.25 -11.11 -8.05
C ALA A 75 -17.20 -9.96 -7.67
N CYS A 76 -17.30 -8.97 -8.55
CA CYS A 76 -18.24 -7.87 -8.42
C CYS A 76 -19.49 -8.17 -9.24
N GLU A 77 -20.62 -8.45 -8.58
CA GLU A 77 -21.91 -8.74 -9.24
C GLU A 77 -22.57 -7.48 -9.84
N GLY A 78 -22.01 -6.30 -9.56
CA GLY A 78 -22.54 -5.01 -9.99
C GLY A 78 -23.42 -4.36 -8.92
N ILE A 79 -24.13 -3.29 -9.30
CA ILE A 79 -25.03 -2.58 -8.40
C ILE A 79 -26.30 -3.43 -8.24
N VAL A 80 -26.53 -3.96 -7.05
CA VAL A 80 -27.79 -4.61 -6.70
C VAL A 80 -28.81 -3.51 -6.38
N PRO A 81 -29.95 -3.44 -7.10
CA PRO A 81 -30.98 -2.45 -6.78
C PRO A 81 -31.58 -2.77 -5.41
N VAL A 82 -31.40 -1.86 -4.45
CA VAL A 82 -31.94 -2.00 -3.11
C VAL A 82 -33.35 -1.39 -3.09
N PRO A 83 -34.41 -2.17 -2.81
CA PRO A 83 -35.75 -1.63 -2.72
C PRO A 83 -35.90 -0.73 -1.48
N LEU A 84 -36.94 0.12 -1.47
CA LEU A 84 -37.30 0.87 -0.28
C LEU A 84 -37.72 -0.11 0.83
N GLU A 85 -37.21 0.10 2.04
CA GLU A 85 -37.58 -0.73 3.19
C GLU A 85 -39.05 -0.47 3.56
N GLU A 86 -39.88 -1.51 3.44
CA GLU A 86 -41.29 -1.45 3.83
C GLU A 86 -41.48 -1.85 5.30
N LYS A 87 -42.67 -1.59 5.86
CA LYS A 87 -43.04 -1.98 7.23
C LYS A 87 -42.19 -1.34 8.36
N LEU A 88 -41.53 -0.21 8.07
CA LEU A 88 -40.84 0.61 9.07
C LEU A 88 -41.75 1.08 10.21
N TYR A 89 -43.05 1.16 9.98
CA TYR A 89 -44.04 1.57 10.97
C TYR A 89 -45.12 0.52 11.14
N SER A 90 -45.55 0.30 12.39
CA SER A 90 -46.74 -0.51 12.70
C SER A 90 -47.96 0.07 11.99
N THR A 91 -48.74 -0.79 11.33
CA THR A 91 -50.00 -0.46 10.68
C THR A 91 -51.06 -0.08 11.71
N LYS A 92 -50.90 1.09 12.34
CA LYS A 92 -51.91 1.69 13.20
C LYS A 92 -52.96 2.35 12.31
N LYS A 93 -54.25 2.06 12.53
CA LYS A 93 -55.35 2.80 11.90
C LYS A 93 -55.23 4.28 12.32
N ARG A 94 -54.78 5.14 11.42
CA ARG A 94 -54.99 6.59 11.55
C ARG A 94 -56.45 6.86 11.14
N LYS A 95 -57.21 7.42 12.09
CA LYS A 95 -58.59 7.86 11.89
C LYS A 95 -58.66 8.96 10.85
#